data_AF-M5F7Q0-F1
#
_entry.id   AF-M5F7Q0-F1
#
_cell.length_a   1.000
_cell.length_b   1.000
_cell.length_c   1.000
_cell.angle_alpha   90.00
_cell.angle_beta   90.00
_cell.angle_gamma   90.00
#
_symmetry.space_group_name_H-M   'P 1'
#
loop_
_entity.id
_entity.type
_entity.pdbx_description
1 polymer ?
#
loop_
_entity_poly.entity_id
_entity_poly.type
_entity_poly.pdbx_seq_one_letter_code
_entity_poly.pdbx_strand_id
1 'polypeptide(L)'
;MDPIRSQRDLKLRPHLHLPDFDGSLYIDNTVILKETPETIVERYWSESGFSVAAHSFRETVLDEFVEVSRLGLDDQSRIFEQLNHYQIECPEVLLEKPFWGGILLRDHTDPTVCNMLEIWNAHVQRYARRDQLSMNYAFRKAELKPEVMHIDNLDSWFHGRWLDNDRDLENGMRLPFASLMPLEDRLRELETALAQQREALAEQARIHSKNLTDQAREFASIINAKISRLRAIRASKSWRTARYLSHLVRRYPRLTTFVRYFFERFLERRKTS
;
A
#
# COMPACT_ATOMS: atom_id res chain seq x y z
N MET A 1 28.81 6.88 -16.56
CA MET A 1 28.24 6.55 -15.24
C MET A 1 26.78 6.93 -15.24
N ASP A 2 25.98 6.22 -14.44
CA ASP A 2 24.58 6.56 -14.14
C ASP A 2 24.49 7.91 -13.39
N PRO A 3 23.62 8.85 -13.79
CA PRO A 3 23.52 10.18 -13.17
C PRO A 3 23.30 10.14 -11.66
N ILE A 4 22.52 9.18 -11.16
CA ILE A 4 22.23 9.05 -9.72
C ILE A 4 23.49 8.65 -8.95
N ARG A 5 24.25 7.69 -9.48
CA ARG A 5 25.52 7.24 -8.88
C ARG A 5 26.60 8.32 -8.94
N SER A 6 26.57 9.16 -9.98
CA SER A 6 27.49 10.30 -10.12
C SER A 6 27.19 11.38 -9.07
N GLN A 7 25.91 11.66 -8.80
CA GLN A 7 25.51 12.55 -7.71
C GLN A 7 25.91 11.98 -6.34
N ARG A 8 25.70 10.67 -6.13
CA ARG A 8 26.12 10.00 -4.88
C ARG A 8 27.62 10.07 -4.67
N ASP A 9 28.41 9.98 -5.74
CA ASP A 9 29.86 10.09 -5.64
C ASP A 9 30.31 11.42 -4.99
N LEU A 10 29.73 12.53 -5.45
CA LEU A 10 29.99 13.86 -4.88
C LEU A 10 29.59 13.96 -3.40
N LYS A 11 28.43 13.36 -3.06
CA LYS A 11 27.94 13.33 -1.68
C LYS A 11 28.86 12.51 -0.78
N LEU A 12 29.25 11.32 -1.23
CA LEU A 12 29.88 10.30 -0.39
C LEU A 12 31.39 10.51 -0.26
N ARG A 13 32.05 11.10 -1.25
CA ARG A 13 33.52 11.24 -1.25
C ARG A 13 33.98 12.69 -1.26
N PRO A 14 33.55 13.53 -0.30
CA PRO A 14 33.96 14.93 -0.25
C PRO A 14 35.48 15.08 -0.11
N HIS A 15 36.19 14.13 0.50
CA HIS A 15 37.65 14.15 0.63
C HIS A 15 38.40 14.11 -0.72
N LEU A 16 37.75 13.63 -1.79
CA LEU A 16 38.28 13.70 -3.15
C LEU A 16 37.89 14.98 -3.89
N HIS A 17 36.70 15.51 -3.59
CA HIS A 17 36.09 16.63 -4.32
C HIS A 17 36.33 18.00 -3.67
N LEU A 18 36.74 18.01 -2.39
CA LEU A 18 37.06 19.17 -1.57
C LEU A 18 38.43 18.98 -0.87
N PRO A 19 39.51 18.64 -1.60
CA PRO A 19 40.79 18.24 -0.99
C PRO A 19 41.49 19.37 -0.22
N ASP A 20 41.09 20.62 -0.45
CA ASP A 20 41.66 21.80 0.22
C ASP A 20 41.04 22.07 1.60
N PHE A 21 40.09 21.24 2.04
CA PHE A 21 39.38 21.40 3.32
C PHE A 21 39.62 20.21 4.22
N ASP A 22 39.90 20.47 5.50
CA ASP A 22 40.10 19.43 6.52
C ASP A 22 38.80 18.68 6.86
N GLY A 23 37.65 19.23 6.50
CA GLY A 23 36.37 18.59 6.76
C GLY A 23 35.20 19.20 5.99
N SER A 24 34.04 18.57 6.12
CA SER A 24 32.83 18.98 5.42
C SER A 24 31.57 18.76 6.25
N LEU A 25 30.64 19.70 6.18
CA LEU A 25 29.24 19.52 6.56
C LEU A 25 28.40 19.35 5.28
N TYR A 26 27.81 18.18 5.09
CA TYR A 26 26.84 17.93 4.04
C TYR A 26 25.41 18.10 4.57
N ILE A 27 24.57 18.76 3.78
CA ILE A 27 23.16 18.99 4.06
C ILE A 27 22.36 18.60 2.80
N ASP A 28 21.39 17.71 2.95
CA ASP A 28 20.54 17.27 1.85
C ASP A 28 19.61 18.40 1.37
N ASN A 29 19.22 18.37 0.11
CA ASN A 29 18.41 19.42 -0.50
C ASN A 29 16.98 19.55 0.08
N THR A 30 16.56 18.58 0.90
CA THR A 30 15.29 18.64 1.64
C THR A 30 15.40 19.27 3.02
N VAL A 31 16.61 19.57 3.48
CA VAL A 31 16.88 20.10 4.83
C VAL A 31 17.03 21.61 4.75
N ILE A 32 16.25 22.32 5.57
CA ILE A 32 16.34 23.77 5.75
C ILE A 32 16.89 24.05 7.14
N LEU A 33 17.98 24.79 7.23
CA LEU A 33 18.56 25.17 8.51
C LEU A 33 17.79 26.30 9.18
N LYS A 34 17.62 26.19 10.49
CA LYS A 34 17.11 27.22 11.40
C LYS A 34 18.24 27.98 12.10
N GLU A 35 19.40 27.35 12.19
CA GLU A 35 20.61 27.85 12.85
C GLU A 35 21.78 27.89 11.85
N THR A 36 22.87 28.55 12.20
CA THR A 36 24.01 28.64 11.28
C THR A 36 24.80 27.32 11.24
N PRO A 37 25.43 26.97 10.10
CA PRO A 37 26.28 25.79 9.97
C PRO A 37 27.35 25.69 11.07
N GLU A 38 27.93 26.82 11.47
CA GLU A 38 28.99 26.90 12.48
C GLU A 38 28.52 26.37 13.83
N THR A 39 27.28 26.68 14.24
CA THR A 39 26.71 26.18 15.51
C THR A 39 26.53 24.65 15.48
N ILE A 40 26.24 24.08 14.32
CA ILE A 40 26.11 22.63 14.14
C ILE A 40 27.49 21.98 14.24
N VAL A 41 28.48 22.56 13.57
CA VAL A 41 29.88 22.10 13.61
C VAL A 41 30.41 22.16 15.03
N GLU A 42 30.28 23.28 15.73
CA GLU A 42 30.77 23.44 17.11
C GLU A 42 30.18 22.40 18.07
N ARG A 43 28.91 22.04 17.89
CA ARG A 43 28.23 21.06 18.76
C ARG A 43 28.57 19.61 18.44
N TYR A 44 28.70 19.27 17.17
CA TYR A 44 28.78 17.88 16.72
C TYR A 44 30.13 17.50 16.13
N TRP A 45 31.09 18.41 16.01
CA TRP A 45 32.46 18.03 15.68
C TRP A 45 33.01 17.15 16.80
N SER A 46 33.36 15.92 16.46
CA SER A 46 33.70 14.88 17.42
C SER A 46 35.07 14.31 17.14
N GLU A 47 35.71 13.75 18.17
CA GLU A 47 36.99 13.04 18.03
C GLU A 47 36.89 11.79 17.16
N SER A 48 35.67 11.30 16.88
CA SER A 48 35.45 10.18 15.96
C SER A 48 35.67 10.54 14.49
N GLY A 49 35.78 11.83 14.17
CA GLY A 49 35.93 12.32 12.80
C GLY A 49 34.67 12.19 11.92
N PHE A 50 33.59 11.58 12.43
CA PHE A 50 32.34 11.44 11.68
C PHE A 50 31.12 11.58 12.59
N SER A 51 30.23 12.51 12.26
CA SER A 51 28.96 12.68 12.98
C SER A 51 27.77 12.53 12.04
N VAL A 52 26.78 11.74 12.46
CA VAL A 52 25.60 11.39 11.67
C VAL A 52 24.35 11.29 12.53
N ALA A 53 23.19 11.64 11.98
CA ALA A 53 21.92 11.47 12.67
C ALA A 53 21.42 10.02 12.65
N ALA A 54 20.86 9.56 13.76
CA ALA A 54 20.12 8.29 13.78
C ALA A 54 18.84 8.39 12.94
N HIS A 55 18.38 7.29 12.35
CA HIS A 55 17.10 7.28 11.66
C HIS A 55 15.94 7.27 12.67
N SER A 56 15.08 8.30 12.67
CA SER A 56 14.01 8.40 13.68
C SER A 56 12.86 7.40 13.49
N PHE A 57 12.65 6.89 12.27
CA PHE A 57 11.44 6.11 11.90
C PHE A 57 11.68 4.62 11.64
N ARG A 58 12.92 4.15 11.74
CA ARG A 58 13.28 2.76 11.43
C ARG A 58 14.02 2.19 12.61
N GLU A 59 13.63 0.99 13.00
CA GLU A 59 14.26 0.31 14.13
C GLU A 59 15.52 -0.44 13.69
N THR A 60 15.48 -1.07 12.51
CA THR A 60 16.62 -1.85 12.01
C THR A 60 16.99 -1.52 10.56
N VAL A 61 18.25 -1.79 10.18
CA VAL A 61 18.72 -1.73 8.79
C VAL A 61 17.90 -2.70 7.93
N LEU A 62 17.52 -3.88 8.45
CA LEU A 62 16.63 -4.81 7.74
C LEU A 62 15.27 -4.18 7.40
N ASP A 63 14.66 -3.45 8.33
CA ASP A 63 13.39 -2.75 8.07
C ASP A 63 13.53 -1.71 6.95
N GLU A 64 14.69 -1.06 6.85
CA GLU A 64 14.99 -0.13 5.76
C GLU A 64 15.13 -0.84 4.42
N PHE A 65 15.78 -2.02 4.37
CA PHE A 65 15.82 -2.86 3.16
C PHE A 65 14.41 -3.24 2.70
N VAL A 66 13.56 -3.69 3.63
CA VAL A 66 12.16 -4.08 3.34
C VAL A 66 11.37 -2.88 2.83
N GLU A 67 11.50 -1.72 3.45
CA GLU A 67 10.77 -0.54 3.01
C GLU A 67 11.22 -0.04 1.64
N VAL A 68 12.53 0.07 1.41
CA VAL A 68 13.09 0.52 0.13
C VAL A 68 12.65 -0.42 -0.99
N SER A 69 12.63 -1.73 -0.71
CA SER A 69 12.08 -2.75 -1.60
C SER A 69 10.59 -2.52 -1.88
N ARG A 70 9.76 -2.41 -0.82
CA ARG A 70 8.31 -2.21 -0.91
C ARG A 70 7.91 -0.96 -1.68
N LEU A 71 8.64 0.14 -1.50
CA LEU A 71 8.37 1.42 -2.18
C LEU A 71 8.92 1.48 -3.61
N GLY A 72 9.63 0.44 -4.09
CA GLY A 72 10.17 0.41 -5.45
C GLY A 72 11.20 1.51 -5.72
N LEU A 73 11.96 1.90 -4.69
CA LEU A 73 12.84 3.07 -4.71
C LEU A 73 14.20 2.83 -5.41
N ASP A 74 14.48 1.57 -5.78
CA ASP A 74 15.64 1.14 -6.55
C ASP A 74 15.38 -0.21 -7.24
N ASP A 75 16.38 -0.70 -7.97
CA ASP A 75 16.37 -2.03 -8.56
C ASP A 75 16.36 -3.13 -7.49
N GLN A 76 15.32 -3.97 -7.51
CA GLN A 76 15.10 -5.02 -6.51
C GLN A 76 16.21 -6.07 -6.52
N SER A 77 16.73 -6.44 -7.69
CA SER A 77 17.80 -7.44 -7.80
C SER A 77 19.05 -6.95 -7.06
N ARG A 78 19.37 -5.66 -7.16
CA ARG A 78 20.51 -5.04 -6.45
C ARG A 78 20.28 -4.93 -4.95
N ILE A 79 19.06 -4.61 -4.52
CA ILE A 79 18.69 -4.57 -3.10
C ILE A 79 18.86 -5.97 -2.48
N PHE A 80 18.32 -7.01 -3.11
CA PHE A 80 18.41 -8.38 -2.59
C PHE A 80 19.84 -8.95 -2.69
N GLU A 81 20.59 -8.63 -3.75
CA GLU A 81 22.02 -8.98 -3.86
C GLU A 81 22.80 -8.43 -2.65
N GLN A 82 22.56 -7.18 -2.29
CA GLN A 82 23.19 -6.53 -1.13
C GLN A 82 22.74 -7.13 0.21
N LEU A 83 21.43 -7.37 0.37
CA LEU A 83 20.90 -7.97 1.59
C LEU A 83 21.50 -9.36 1.83
N ASN A 84 21.54 -10.20 0.80
CA ASN A 84 22.14 -11.53 0.89
C ASN A 84 23.64 -11.46 1.22
N HIS A 85 24.37 -10.51 0.63
CA HIS A 85 25.77 -10.27 0.97
C HIS A 85 25.94 -9.98 2.46
N TYR A 86 25.14 -9.05 3.01
CA TYR A 86 25.23 -8.67 4.42
C TYR A 86 24.78 -9.78 5.37
N GLN A 87 23.75 -10.56 5.02
CA GLN A 87 23.33 -11.73 5.79
C GLN A 87 24.43 -12.78 5.95
N ILE A 88 25.27 -12.97 4.93
CA ILE A 88 26.36 -13.96 4.95
C ILE A 88 27.57 -13.42 5.70
N GLU A 89 27.97 -12.18 5.43
CA GLU A 89 29.25 -11.66 5.91
C GLU A 89 29.17 -10.97 7.28
N CYS A 90 28.08 -10.25 7.56
CA CYS A 90 27.94 -9.41 8.74
C CYS A 90 26.45 -9.29 9.14
N PRO A 91 25.78 -10.41 9.49
CA PRO A 91 24.34 -10.42 9.74
C PRO A 91 23.92 -9.48 10.88
N GLU A 92 24.81 -9.21 11.83
CA GLU A 92 24.53 -8.34 12.95
C GLU A 92 24.31 -6.88 12.56
N VAL A 93 24.83 -6.43 11.40
CA VAL A 93 24.58 -5.07 10.89
C VAL A 93 23.11 -4.85 10.56
N LEU A 94 22.39 -5.92 10.20
CA LEU A 94 20.99 -5.85 9.80
C LEU A 94 20.06 -5.55 10.98
N LEU A 95 20.54 -5.81 12.21
CA LEU A 95 19.81 -5.57 13.45
C LEU A 95 20.10 -4.19 14.04
N GLU A 96 21.05 -3.45 13.48
CA GLU A 96 21.41 -2.12 13.98
C GLU A 96 20.39 -1.06 13.58
N LYS A 97 20.33 0.02 14.36
CA LYS A 97 19.56 1.20 13.99
C LYS A 97 20.20 1.86 12.77
N PRO A 98 19.45 2.09 11.67
CA PRO A 98 20.01 2.72 10.49
C PRO A 98 20.29 4.20 10.76
N PHE A 99 21.19 4.77 9.96
CA PHE A 99 21.52 6.19 10.00
C PHE A 99 20.77 6.99 8.92
N TRP A 100 20.56 8.27 9.21
CA TRP A 100 19.97 9.22 8.28
C TRP A 100 21.05 10.06 7.62
N GLY A 101 21.28 9.81 6.34
CA GLY A 101 22.29 10.51 5.54
C GLY A 101 21.88 11.91 5.07
N GLY A 102 20.94 12.57 5.76
CA GLY A 102 20.47 13.92 5.42
C GLY A 102 21.42 15.02 5.87
N ILE A 103 22.17 14.77 6.95
CA ILE A 103 23.15 15.69 7.53
C ILE A 103 24.36 14.86 7.94
N LEU A 104 25.55 15.22 7.46
CA LEU A 104 26.79 14.47 7.70
C LEU A 104 27.92 15.45 8.00
N LEU A 105 28.62 15.26 9.10
CA LEU A 105 29.84 15.98 9.43
C LEU A 105 31.02 15.02 9.35
N ARG A 106 32.08 15.40 8.65
CA ARG A 106 33.18 14.50 8.29
C ARG A 106 34.51 15.21 8.32
N ASP A 107 35.50 14.58 8.95
CA ASP A 107 36.91 14.94 8.94
C ASP A 107 37.61 14.22 7.78
N HIS A 108 38.23 14.96 6.87
CA HIS A 108 38.95 14.43 5.70
C HIS A 108 40.41 14.14 6.02
N THR A 109 40.91 14.59 7.17
CA THR A 109 42.28 14.34 7.60
C THR A 109 42.43 12.96 8.25
N ASP A 110 41.34 12.39 8.78
CA ASP A 110 41.33 11.04 9.34
C ASP A 110 41.30 9.96 8.23
N PRO A 111 42.36 9.13 8.10
CA PRO A 111 42.41 8.05 7.12
C PRO A 111 41.31 6.99 7.31
N THR A 112 40.85 6.78 8.54
CA THR A 112 39.78 5.83 8.89
C THR A 112 38.45 6.31 8.34
N VAL A 113 38.17 7.61 8.47
CA VAL A 113 37.01 8.26 7.87
C VAL A 113 37.08 8.16 6.35
N CYS A 114 38.22 8.51 5.73
CA CYS A 114 38.40 8.39 4.29
C CYS A 114 38.18 6.95 3.78
N ASN A 115 38.70 5.95 4.49
CA ASN A 115 38.49 4.55 4.17
C ASN A 115 37.01 4.14 4.27
N MET A 116 36.31 4.57 5.32
CA MET A 116 34.86 4.36 5.46
C MET A 116 34.11 4.94 4.24
N LEU A 117 34.44 6.16 3.82
CA LEU A 117 33.78 6.83 2.70
C LEU A 117 33.99 6.09 1.37
N GLU A 118 35.18 5.55 1.14
CA GLU A 118 35.47 4.73 -0.05
C GLU A 118 34.72 3.39 -0.02
N ILE A 119 34.67 2.70 1.13
CA ILE A 119 33.86 1.47 1.29
C ILE A 119 32.39 1.79 1.02
N TRP A 120 31.88 2.87 1.61
CA TRP A 120 30.49 3.25 1.46
C TRP A 120 30.14 3.52 -0.01
N ASN A 121 30.98 4.30 -0.71
CA ASN A 121 30.79 4.54 -2.15
C ASN A 121 30.87 3.25 -2.97
N ALA A 122 31.85 2.37 -2.70
CA ALA A 122 32.00 1.11 -3.42
C ALA A 122 30.73 0.25 -3.36
N HIS A 123 30.06 0.19 -2.21
CA HIS A 123 28.80 -0.51 -2.06
C HIS A 123 27.65 0.13 -2.84
N VAL A 124 27.55 1.46 -2.84
CA VAL A 124 26.56 2.21 -3.63
C VAL A 124 26.79 2.03 -5.15
N GLN A 125 28.04 1.90 -5.59
CA GLN A 125 28.37 1.61 -6.98
C GLN A 125 28.05 0.15 -7.36
N ARG A 126 28.27 -0.81 -6.45
CA ARG A 126 28.09 -2.25 -6.70
C ARG A 126 26.63 -2.72 -6.64
N TYR A 127 25.88 -2.18 -5.69
CA TYR A 127 24.56 -2.65 -5.29
C TYR A 127 23.47 -1.58 -5.56
N ALA A 128 22.55 -1.41 -4.60
CA ALA A 128 21.52 -0.38 -4.62
C ALA A 128 22.16 1.00 -4.47
N ARG A 129 21.60 1.96 -5.19
CA ARG A 129 22.00 3.38 -5.19
C ARG A 129 21.59 4.09 -3.90
N ARG A 130 20.74 3.45 -3.08
CA ARG A 130 20.31 3.92 -1.76
C ARG A 130 21.45 3.77 -0.76
N ASP A 131 22.11 4.89 -0.52
CA ASP A 131 23.25 5.05 0.39
C ASP A 131 22.93 4.64 1.83
N GLN A 132 21.70 4.86 2.31
CA GLN A 132 21.25 4.43 3.64
C GLN A 132 21.40 2.91 3.87
N LEU A 133 21.25 2.09 2.82
CA LEU A 133 21.33 0.63 2.95
C LEU A 133 22.73 0.11 3.26
N SER A 134 23.78 0.87 2.92
CA SER A 134 25.18 0.44 3.07
C SER A 134 25.96 1.16 4.18
N MET A 135 25.38 2.21 4.77
CA MET A 135 26.12 3.09 5.67
C MET A 135 26.61 2.38 6.94
N ASN A 136 25.73 1.64 7.64
CA ASN A 136 26.08 0.86 8.82
C ASN A 136 27.18 -0.18 8.51
N TYR A 137 27.05 -0.88 7.38
CA TYR A 137 28.04 -1.87 6.97
C TYR A 137 29.40 -1.23 6.71
N ALA A 138 29.43 -0.04 6.06
CA ALA A 138 30.67 0.69 5.82
C ALA A 138 31.36 1.10 7.13
N PHE A 139 30.61 1.59 8.12
CA PHE A 139 31.13 1.88 9.45
C PHE A 139 31.77 0.66 10.10
N ARG A 140 31.07 -0.49 10.11
CA ARG A 140 31.62 -1.74 10.68
C ARG A 140 32.88 -2.21 9.96
N LYS A 141 32.90 -2.17 8.62
CA LYS A 141 34.06 -2.62 7.84
C LYS A 141 35.27 -1.71 7.97
N ALA A 142 35.06 -0.42 8.18
CA ALA A 142 36.13 0.52 8.47
C ALA A 142 36.53 0.55 9.95
N GLU A 143 35.85 -0.23 10.81
CA GLU A 143 36.01 -0.21 12.27
C GLU A 143 35.81 1.20 12.88
N LEU A 144 34.98 2.02 12.22
CA LEU A 144 34.70 3.40 12.61
C LEU A 144 33.37 3.47 13.38
N LYS A 145 33.42 4.04 14.59
CA LYS A 145 32.21 4.35 15.37
C LYS A 145 31.91 5.84 15.26
N PRO A 146 30.84 6.24 14.57
CA PRO A 146 30.51 7.65 14.43
C PRO A 146 29.89 8.21 15.72
N GLU A 147 29.99 9.52 15.87
CA GLU A 147 29.16 10.27 16.80
C GLU A 147 27.71 10.32 16.28
N VAL A 148 26.77 9.92 17.13
CA VAL A 148 25.36 9.77 16.74
C VAL A 148 24.54 10.96 17.24
N MET A 149 24.04 11.76 16.31
CA MET A 149 23.10 12.84 16.63
C MET A 149 21.71 12.24 16.89
N HIS A 150 21.29 12.27 18.16
CA HIS A 150 19.93 11.87 18.55
C HIS A 150 18.95 13.03 18.34
N ILE A 151 18.52 13.21 17.09
CA ILE A 151 17.58 14.26 16.68
C ILE A 151 16.39 13.65 15.94
N ASP A 152 15.29 14.41 15.88
CA ASP A 152 14.19 14.08 14.99
C ASP A 152 14.52 14.52 13.55
N ASN A 153 14.30 13.61 12.60
CA ASN A 153 14.70 13.81 11.21
C ASN A 153 13.79 14.78 10.43
N LEU A 154 12.57 15.05 10.93
CA LEU A 154 11.65 16.03 10.33
C LEU A 154 11.89 17.42 10.88
N ASP A 155 12.05 17.54 12.20
CA ASP A 155 12.19 18.83 12.85
C ASP A 155 13.09 18.76 14.09
N SER A 156 14.16 19.54 14.09
CA SER A 156 15.08 19.63 15.23
C SER A 156 15.30 21.08 15.65
N TRP A 157 16.18 21.27 16.64
CA TRP A 157 16.60 22.60 17.08
C TRP A 157 17.31 23.41 15.98
N PHE A 158 17.96 22.76 15.01
CA PHE A 158 18.75 23.45 13.97
C PHE A 158 18.25 23.25 12.55
N HIS A 159 17.26 22.38 12.32
CA HIS A 159 16.72 22.15 10.99
C HIS A 159 15.22 21.83 10.99
N GLY A 160 14.59 22.07 9.85
CA GLY A 160 13.30 21.50 9.48
C GLY A 160 13.38 20.89 8.10
N ARG A 161 12.51 19.91 7.80
CA ARG A 161 12.47 19.25 6.50
C ARG A 161 11.34 19.82 5.64
N TRP A 162 11.66 20.24 4.43
CA TRP A 162 10.65 20.68 3.46
C TRP A 162 10.13 19.49 2.65
N LEU A 163 8.82 19.24 2.75
CA LEU A 163 8.09 18.14 2.13
C LEU A 163 7.09 18.69 1.09
N ASP A 164 7.54 19.50 0.13
CA ASP A 164 6.70 19.69 -1.06
C ASP A 164 6.71 18.38 -1.87
N ASN A 165 5.66 17.59 -1.62
CA ASN A 165 5.44 16.22 -2.07
C ASN A 165 5.03 16.14 -3.56
N ASP A 166 5.73 16.86 -4.44
CA ASP A 166 5.60 16.70 -5.90
C ASP A 166 6.60 15.67 -6.45
N ARG A 167 7.12 14.80 -5.57
CA ARG A 167 7.85 13.61 -6.02
C ARG A 167 6.82 12.58 -6.44
N ASP A 168 6.68 12.39 -7.76
CA ASP A 168 5.90 11.30 -8.37
C ASP A 168 6.27 9.94 -7.76
N LEU A 169 5.62 9.57 -6.65
CA LEU A 169 5.68 8.23 -6.05
C LEU A 169 5.09 7.17 -6.99
N GLU A 170 4.36 7.59 -8.03
CA GLU A 170 3.82 6.72 -9.06
C GLU A 170 4.87 6.22 -10.06
N ASN A 171 6.02 6.91 -10.18
CA ASN A 171 7.09 6.60 -11.13
C ASN A 171 8.25 5.76 -10.53
N GLY A 172 8.18 5.37 -9.26
CA GLY A 172 9.04 4.30 -8.74
C GLY A 172 8.82 3.05 -9.58
N MET A 173 9.87 2.27 -9.88
CA MET A 173 9.76 1.06 -10.72
C MET A 173 8.76 0.08 -10.08
N ARG A 174 7.48 0.23 -10.42
CA ARG A 174 6.42 -0.69 -10.03
C ARG A 174 6.66 -1.97 -10.81
N LEU A 175 7.17 -2.96 -10.08
CA LEU A 175 7.34 -4.36 -10.45
C LEU A 175 8.45 -4.62 -11.49
N PRO A 176 9.62 -5.09 -11.02
CA PRO A 176 10.20 -6.23 -11.71
C PRO A 176 11.02 -7.12 -10.77
N PHE A 177 10.40 -8.15 -10.17
CA PHE A 177 10.96 -9.49 -9.86
C PHE A 177 10.16 -10.20 -8.76
N ALA A 178 9.01 -10.80 -9.10
CA ALA A 178 8.41 -11.81 -8.21
C ALA A 178 9.34 -13.03 -7.99
N SER A 179 10.49 -13.14 -8.67
CA SER A 179 11.36 -14.32 -8.64
C SER A 179 12.72 -14.16 -7.96
N LEU A 180 13.04 -13.01 -7.33
CA LEU A 180 14.31 -12.81 -6.59
C LEU A 180 14.14 -12.61 -5.09
N MET A 181 12.90 -12.50 -4.61
CA MET A 181 12.60 -12.53 -3.18
C MET A 181 12.99 -13.89 -2.59
N PRO A 182 13.58 -13.96 -1.38
CA PRO A 182 13.80 -15.21 -0.67
C PRO A 182 12.52 -16.06 -0.67
N LEU A 183 12.65 -17.36 -0.94
CA LEU A 183 11.50 -18.24 -1.15
C LEU A 183 10.54 -18.24 0.05
N GLU A 184 11.08 -18.14 1.26
CA GLU A 184 10.33 -18.12 2.51
C GLU A 184 9.46 -16.86 2.65
N ASP A 185 10.01 -15.68 2.32
CA ASP A 185 9.26 -14.42 2.37
C ASP A 185 8.19 -14.37 1.28
N ARG A 186 8.49 -14.91 0.09
CA ARG A 186 7.53 -15.05 -1.00
C ARG A 186 6.38 -16.00 -0.64
N LEU A 187 6.68 -17.10 0.05
CA LEU A 187 5.67 -18.03 0.54
C LEU A 187 4.77 -17.34 1.57
N ARG A 188 5.35 -16.60 2.52
CA ARG A 188 4.59 -15.86 3.55
C ARG A 188 3.69 -14.78 2.94
N GLU A 189 4.18 -14.06 1.94
CA GLU A 189 3.40 -13.04 1.23
C GLU A 189 2.23 -13.68 0.46
N LEU A 190 2.50 -14.78 -0.28
CA LEU A 190 1.47 -15.53 -1.00
C LEU A 190 0.42 -16.16 -0.08
N GLU A 191 0.83 -16.68 1.08
CA GLU A 191 -0.08 -17.21 2.10
C GLU A 191 -0.99 -16.12 2.65
N THR A 192 -0.43 -14.94 2.92
CA THR A 192 -1.18 -13.79 3.43
C THR A 192 -2.18 -13.29 2.37
N ALA A 193 -1.74 -13.17 1.11
CA ALA A 193 -2.60 -12.77 -0.01
C ALA A 193 -3.73 -13.79 -0.27
N LEU A 194 -3.42 -15.09 -0.17
CA LEU A 194 -4.42 -16.16 -0.30
C LEU A 194 -5.44 -16.12 0.83
N ALA A 195 -5.01 -15.85 2.07
CA ALA A 195 -5.90 -15.68 3.21
C ALA A 195 -6.86 -14.51 3.00
N GLN A 196 -6.35 -13.35 2.57
CA GLN A 196 -7.16 -12.17 2.26
C GLN A 196 -8.17 -12.44 1.13
N GLN A 197 -7.76 -13.12 0.06
CA GLN A 197 -8.69 -13.48 -1.02
C GLN A 197 -9.78 -14.45 -0.55
N ARG A 198 -9.42 -15.44 0.29
CA ARG A 198 -10.40 -16.38 0.86
C ARG A 198 -11.42 -15.65 1.74
N GLU A 199 -10.98 -14.71 2.54
CA GLU A 199 -11.86 -13.90 3.39
C GLU A 199 -12.79 -13.00 2.55
N ALA A 200 -12.25 -12.35 1.51
CA ALA A 200 -13.05 -11.55 0.59
C ALA A 200 -14.11 -12.39 -0.16
N LEU A 201 -13.75 -13.59 -0.62
CA LEU A 201 -14.68 -14.52 -1.26
C LEU A 201 -15.75 -15.02 -0.28
N ALA A 202 -15.38 -15.31 0.97
CA ALA A 202 -16.33 -15.71 1.99
C ALA A 202 -17.34 -14.59 2.30
N GLU A 203 -16.89 -13.34 2.38
CA GLU A 203 -17.78 -12.20 2.60
C GLU A 203 -18.70 -11.95 1.39
N GLN A 204 -18.17 -12.05 0.16
CA GLN A 204 -18.99 -11.97 -1.05
C GLN A 204 -20.06 -13.09 -1.09
N ALA A 205 -19.69 -14.32 -0.75
CA ALA A 205 -20.62 -15.44 -0.67
C ALA A 205 -21.69 -15.22 0.41
N ARG A 206 -21.32 -14.64 1.56
CA ARG A 206 -22.25 -14.29 2.64
C ARG A 206 -23.26 -13.23 2.21
N ILE A 207 -22.78 -12.15 1.58
CA ILE A 207 -23.63 -11.09 1.03
C ILE A 207 -24.57 -11.66 -0.04
N HIS A 208 -24.04 -12.48 -0.95
CA HIS A 208 -24.84 -13.09 -2.02
C HIS A 208 -25.92 -14.03 -1.46
N SER A 209 -25.58 -14.88 -0.50
CA SER A 209 -26.53 -15.77 0.17
C SER A 209 -27.64 -14.99 0.87
N LYS A 210 -27.29 -13.92 1.59
CA LYS A 210 -28.28 -13.04 2.24
C LYS A 210 -29.24 -12.43 1.21
N ASN A 211 -28.71 -11.88 0.12
CA ASN A 211 -29.52 -11.29 -0.95
C ASN A 211 -30.49 -12.33 -1.57
N LEU A 212 -30.03 -13.55 -1.82
CA LEU A 212 -30.88 -14.64 -2.32
C LEU A 212 -32.00 -14.98 -1.33
N THR A 213 -31.71 -15.04 -0.03
CA THR A 213 -32.75 -15.31 0.98
C THR A 213 -33.77 -14.18 1.09
N ASP A 214 -33.34 -12.92 0.96
CA ASP A 214 -34.23 -11.77 1.01
C ASP A 214 -35.14 -11.73 -0.24
N GLN A 215 -34.58 -11.98 -1.43
CA GLN A 215 -35.36 -12.13 -2.67
C GLN A 215 -36.37 -13.28 -2.56
N ALA A 216 -35.98 -14.43 -2.02
CA ALA A 216 -36.89 -15.57 -1.83
C ALA A 216 -38.05 -15.22 -0.90
N ARG A 217 -37.80 -14.48 0.20
CA ARG A 217 -38.85 -13.98 1.11
C ARG A 217 -39.80 -13.00 0.40
N GLU A 218 -39.28 -12.09 -0.41
CA GLU A 218 -40.09 -11.14 -1.17
C GLU A 218 -41.00 -11.87 -2.18
N PHE A 219 -40.45 -12.80 -2.96
CA PHE A 219 -41.24 -13.62 -3.89
C PHE A 219 -42.32 -14.44 -3.18
N ALA A 220 -41.99 -15.06 -2.04
CA ALA A 220 -42.96 -15.80 -1.24
C ALA A 220 -44.11 -14.90 -0.75
N SER A 221 -43.81 -13.68 -0.32
CA SER A 221 -44.82 -12.68 0.08
C SER A 221 -45.74 -12.32 -1.09
N ILE A 222 -45.17 -12.05 -2.27
CA ILE A 222 -45.94 -11.72 -3.49
C ILE A 222 -46.85 -12.88 -3.89
N ILE A 223 -46.33 -14.11 -3.87
CA ILE A 223 -47.11 -15.32 -4.19
C ILE A 223 -48.27 -15.49 -3.19
N ASN A 224 -48.00 -15.36 -1.88
CA ASN A 224 -49.02 -15.48 -0.84
C ASN A 224 -50.10 -14.40 -0.95
N ALA A 225 -49.73 -13.16 -1.29
CA ALA A 225 -50.67 -12.08 -1.54
C ALA A 225 -51.57 -12.38 -2.76
N LYS A 226 -50.99 -12.87 -3.86
CA LYS A 226 -51.75 -13.30 -5.06
C LYS A 226 -52.69 -14.45 -4.76
N ILE A 227 -52.22 -15.49 -4.04
CA ILE A 227 -53.06 -16.63 -3.62
C ILE A 227 -54.22 -16.15 -2.76
N SER A 228 -53.96 -15.28 -1.79
CA SER A 228 -55.00 -14.71 -0.93
C SER A 228 -56.04 -13.92 -1.73
N ARG A 229 -55.61 -13.10 -2.71
CA ARG A 229 -56.50 -12.38 -3.61
C ARG A 229 -57.34 -13.32 -4.48
N LEU A 230 -56.75 -14.38 -5.03
CA LEU A 230 -57.47 -15.40 -5.80
C LEU A 230 -58.50 -16.14 -4.94
N ARG A 231 -58.15 -16.49 -3.70
CA ARG A 231 -59.09 -17.09 -2.73
C ARG A 231 -60.25 -16.16 -2.41
N ALA A 232 -59.99 -14.87 -2.19
CA ALA A 232 -61.02 -13.86 -1.94
C ALA A 232 -61.97 -13.70 -3.15
N ILE A 233 -61.42 -13.66 -4.38
CA ILE A 233 -62.23 -13.63 -5.60
C ILE A 233 -63.09 -14.90 -5.68
N ARG A 234 -62.52 -16.08 -5.45
CA ARG A 234 -63.25 -17.36 -5.48
C ARG A 234 -64.37 -17.45 -4.43
N ALA A 235 -64.19 -16.80 -3.29
CA ALA A 235 -65.18 -16.72 -2.22
C ALA A 235 -66.30 -15.71 -2.50
N SER A 236 -66.07 -14.73 -3.39
CA SER A 236 -67.02 -13.67 -3.71
C SER A 236 -68.33 -14.19 -4.34
N LYS A 237 -69.44 -13.48 -4.08
CA LYS A 237 -70.76 -13.78 -4.67
C LYS A 237 -70.75 -13.69 -6.20
N SER A 238 -69.96 -12.77 -6.77
CA SER A 238 -69.81 -12.60 -8.22
C SER A 238 -69.13 -13.81 -8.88
N TRP A 239 -68.13 -14.41 -8.25
CA TRP A 239 -67.49 -15.62 -8.80
C TRP A 239 -68.39 -16.85 -8.69
N ARG A 240 -69.14 -17.01 -7.59
CA ARG A 240 -70.10 -18.11 -7.42
C ARG A 240 -71.24 -18.03 -8.43
N THR A 241 -71.77 -16.82 -8.68
CA THR A 241 -72.80 -16.59 -9.70
C THR A 241 -72.25 -16.82 -11.11
N ALA A 242 -71.06 -16.31 -11.43
CA ALA A 242 -70.39 -16.59 -12.72
C ALA A 242 -70.14 -18.10 -12.94
N ARG A 243 -69.73 -18.84 -11.90
CA ARG A 243 -69.54 -20.30 -11.97
C ARG A 243 -70.85 -21.06 -12.13
N TYR A 244 -71.92 -20.63 -11.45
CA TYR A 244 -73.23 -21.24 -11.60
C TYR A 244 -73.79 -20.99 -13.00
N LEU A 245 -73.71 -19.75 -13.50
CA LEU A 245 -74.10 -19.39 -14.86
C LEU A 245 -73.30 -20.17 -15.92
N SER A 246 -71.98 -20.32 -15.76
CA SER A 246 -71.17 -21.09 -16.70
C SER A 246 -71.53 -22.58 -16.70
N HIS A 247 -71.87 -23.15 -15.54
CA HIS A 247 -72.37 -24.52 -15.46
C HIS A 247 -73.75 -24.68 -16.10
N LEU A 248 -74.63 -23.71 -15.94
CA LEU A 248 -75.99 -23.71 -16.48
C LEU A 248 -75.99 -23.59 -18.00
N VAL A 249 -75.12 -22.72 -18.53
CA VAL A 249 -74.84 -22.59 -19.96
C VAL A 249 -74.28 -23.89 -20.54
N ARG A 250 -73.40 -24.58 -19.82
CA ARG A 250 -72.80 -25.85 -20.27
C ARG A 250 -73.79 -27.02 -20.24
N ARG A 251 -74.80 -26.98 -19.37
CA ARG A 251 -75.83 -28.03 -19.23
C ARG A 251 -77.03 -27.84 -20.16
N TYR A 252 -77.27 -26.62 -20.63
CA TYR A 252 -78.38 -26.30 -21.56
C TYR A 252 -77.89 -25.42 -22.72
N PRO A 253 -77.42 -26.02 -23.83
CA PRO A 253 -76.81 -25.30 -24.95
C PRO A 253 -77.75 -24.29 -25.64
N ARG A 254 -79.07 -24.48 -25.54
CA ARG A 254 -80.09 -23.58 -26.10
C ARG A 254 -80.30 -22.29 -25.30
N LEU A 255 -79.89 -22.25 -24.01
CA LEU A 255 -79.95 -21.06 -23.15
C LEU A 255 -78.76 -20.10 -23.38
N THR A 256 -77.69 -20.58 -24.02
CA THR A 256 -76.46 -19.82 -24.27
C THR A 256 -76.71 -18.56 -25.07
N THR A 257 -77.56 -18.62 -26.09
CA THR A 257 -77.90 -17.48 -26.96
C THR A 257 -78.69 -16.41 -26.21
N PHE A 258 -79.58 -16.82 -25.31
CA PHE A 258 -80.41 -15.92 -24.51
C PHE A 258 -79.60 -15.21 -23.40
N VAL A 259 -78.75 -15.95 -22.69
CA VAL A 259 -77.88 -15.38 -21.65
C VAL A 259 -76.83 -14.44 -22.26
N ARG A 260 -76.24 -14.81 -23.41
CA ARG A 260 -75.28 -13.96 -24.13
C ARG A 260 -75.91 -12.65 -24.61
N TYR A 261 -77.12 -12.72 -25.18
CA TYR A 261 -77.88 -11.53 -25.60
C TYR A 261 -78.19 -10.60 -24.41
N PHE A 262 -78.56 -11.16 -23.25
CA PHE A 262 -78.85 -10.36 -22.05
C PHE A 262 -77.59 -9.73 -21.43
N PHE A 263 -76.45 -10.44 -21.47
CA PHE A 263 -75.18 -9.94 -20.93
C PHE A 263 -74.55 -8.86 -21.81
N GLU A 264 -74.61 -8.99 -23.14
CA GLU A 264 -74.19 -7.96 -24.09
C GLU A 264 -75.03 -6.67 -23.91
N ARG A 265 -76.34 -6.80 -23.76
CA ARG A 265 -77.26 -5.66 -23.52
C ARG A 265 -77.09 -5.01 -22.14
N PHE A 266 -76.71 -5.77 -21.11
CA PHE A 266 -76.38 -5.25 -19.78
C PHE A 266 -75.05 -4.48 -19.78
N LEU A 267 -74.06 -4.93 -20.55
CA LEU A 267 -72.77 -4.24 -20.72
C LEU A 267 -72.90 -2.96 -21.55
N GLU A 268 -73.78 -2.91 -22.56
CA GLU A 268 -74.09 -1.68 -23.31
C GLU A 268 -74.75 -0.60 -22.43
N ARG A 269 -75.63 -0.98 -21.50
CA ARG A 269 -76.25 -0.04 -20.54
C ARG A 269 -75.28 0.54 -19.52
N ARG A 270 -74.18 -0.15 -19.20
CA ARG A 270 -73.11 0.37 -18.33
C ARG A 270 -72.06 1.21 -19.05
N LYS A 271 -72.05 1.22 -20.38
CA LYS A 271 -71.22 2.15 -21.18
C LYS A 271 -71.92 3.48 -21.48
N THR A 272 -73.21 3.58 -21.14
CA THR A 272 -74.08 4.75 -21.38
C THR A 272 -74.58 5.40 -20.08
N SER A 273 -73.94 5.10 -18.94
CA SER A 273 -74.01 5.82 -17.67
C SER A 273 -72.62 5.88 -17.06
#